data_AF-C1FFR6-F1
#
_entry.id   AF-C1FFR6-F1
#
_cell.length_a   1.000
_cell.length_b   1.000
_cell.length_c   1.000
_cell.angle_alpha   90.00
_cell.angle_beta   90.00
_cell.angle_gamma   90.00
#
_symmetry.space_group_name_H-M   'P 1'
#
loop_
_entity.id
_entity.type
_entity.pdbx_description
1 polymer ?
#
loop_
_entity_poly.entity_id
_entity_poly.type
_entity_poly.pdbx_seq_one_letter_code
_entity_poly.pdbx_strand_id
1 'polypeptide(L)'
;MQQAALRRAARAALTQVGAATSRRAVPSMASSVYTAAAAPTARTAVASVAKAASSLPANPGTSRGFAASAGTIAEAASALEQQYATPLQALHWLIAGGTVGTFAFVQLAMNLPKDQAAEKGRFMMLHKSLGLCVLGLTIPRLALRLTTKIPAAVPGSKAEQIAAQLGHLVMYGMMTAMPVSGFIMGYYGGRGLPFFGYTIPGASKRDGKLAGRAFKLHKQLGWYYEMFVPLHVGAVGMHAIKGQNIMRRMGVTAFG
;
A
#
# COMPACT_ATOMS: atom_id res chain seq x y z
N MET A 1 -28.60 48.48 12.48
CA MET A 1 -27.53 48.07 13.43
C MET A 1 -26.85 46.74 13.08
N GLN A 2 -27.50 45.79 12.39
CA GLN A 2 -26.98 44.44 12.12
C GLN A 2 -25.83 44.37 11.07
N GLN A 3 -25.82 45.25 10.06
CA GLN A 3 -24.75 45.30 9.06
C GLN A 3 -23.41 45.84 9.61
N ALA A 4 -23.45 46.69 10.65
CA ALA A 4 -22.24 47.21 11.29
C ALA A 4 -21.50 46.13 12.11
N ALA A 5 -22.25 45.20 12.72
CA ALA A 5 -21.70 44.07 13.47
C ALA A 5 -21.02 43.04 12.53
N LEU A 6 -21.64 42.74 11.37
CA LEU A 6 -21.07 41.83 10.37
C LEU A 6 -19.77 42.38 9.76
N ARG A 7 -19.70 43.70 9.51
CA ARG A 7 -18.47 44.35 9.01
C ARG A 7 -17.35 44.37 10.05
N ARG A 8 -17.67 44.48 11.34
CA ARG A 8 -16.68 44.36 12.43
C ARG A 8 -16.15 42.94 12.58
N ALA A 9 -17.02 41.92 12.48
CA ALA A 9 -16.62 40.52 12.54
C ALA A 9 -15.73 40.09 11.36
N ALA A 10 -16.05 40.54 10.14
CA ALA A 10 -15.24 40.26 8.95
C ALA A 10 -13.85 40.92 9.00
N ARG A 11 -13.75 42.16 9.53
CA ARG A 11 -12.45 42.81 9.77
C ARG A 11 -11.62 42.10 10.85
N ALA A 12 -12.25 41.61 11.92
CA ALA A 12 -11.54 40.87 12.96
C ALA A 12 -10.95 39.54 12.42
N ALA A 13 -11.69 38.82 11.57
CA ALA A 13 -11.23 37.59 10.94
C ALA A 13 -10.07 37.81 9.95
N LEU A 14 -10.11 38.89 9.16
CA LEU A 14 -9.01 39.23 8.24
C LEU A 14 -7.74 39.69 8.96
N THR A 15 -7.87 40.30 10.15
CA THR A 15 -6.70 40.70 10.97
C THR A 15 -6.00 39.49 11.60
N GLN A 16 -6.73 38.41 11.90
CA GLN A 16 -6.16 37.16 12.41
C GLN A 16 -5.44 36.33 11.33
N VAL A 17 -5.86 36.45 10.05
CA VAL A 17 -5.21 35.74 8.93
C VAL A 17 -3.94 36.49 8.45
N GLY A 18 -3.88 37.82 8.59
CA GLY A 18 -2.71 38.64 8.22
C GLY A 18 -1.54 38.62 9.22
N ALA A 19 -1.72 38.09 10.43
CA ALA A 19 -0.68 38.05 11.46
C ALA A 19 0.18 36.77 11.46
N ALA A 20 -0.14 35.77 10.62
CA ALA A 20 0.60 34.50 10.55
C ALA A 20 1.63 34.44 9.41
N THR A 21 1.87 35.54 8.69
CA THR A 21 2.81 35.63 7.56
C THR A 21 3.81 36.77 7.77
N SER A 22 4.60 36.72 8.85
CA SER A 22 5.80 37.57 8.98
C SER A 22 6.77 37.05 10.04
N ARG A 23 7.67 36.14 9.65
CA ARG A 23 9.12 36.27 9.81
C ARG A 23 9.84 34.96 9.50
N ARG A 24 10.72 35.05 8.50
CA ARG A 24 11.70 34.05 8.10
C ARG A 24 12.79 33.99 9.17
N ALA A 25 12.97 32.84 9.79
CA ALA A 25 14.23 32.43 10.40
C ALA A 25 14.48 31.00 9.91
N VAL A 26 15.63 30.76 9.29
CA VAL A 26 16.05 29.47 8.76
C VAL A 26 16.75 28.70 9.87
N PRO A 27 16.30 27.49 10.27
CA PRO A 27 17.15 26.55 10.96
C PRO A 27 17.56 25.39 10.03
N SER A 28 18.84 25.06 10.16
CA SER A 28 19.61 23.92 9.64
C SER A 28 18.84 22.63 9.27
N MET A 29 19.30 22.02 8.16
CA MET A 29 18.89 20.76 7.50
C MET A 29 19.12 19.48 8.33
N ALA A 30 18.79 19.46 9.62
CA ALA A 30 18.97 18.26 10.45
C ALA A 30 17.91 18.16 11.56
N SER A 31 16.66 17.81 11.20
CA SER A 31 15.65 17.25 12.15
C SER A 31 14.33 16.78 11.50
N SER A 32 14.19 16.81 10.17
CA SER A 32 12.88 16.60 9.52
C SER A 32 12.49 15.13 9.25
N VAL A 33 12.91 14.19 10.10
CA VAL A 33 12.55 12.76 9.96
C VAL A 33 11.59 12.28 11.06
N TYR A 34 11.30 13.07 12.10
CA TYR A 34 10.45 12.61 13.22
C TYR A 34 9.06 13.26 13.32
N THR A 35 8.71 14.20 12.45
CA THR A 35 7.43 14.94 12.53
C THR A 35 6.41 14.51 11.47
N ALA A 36 6.40 13.23 11.09
CA ALA A 36 5.36 12.65 10.22
C ALA A 36 4.32 11.81 10.99
N ALA A 37 4.28 11.94 12.33
CA ALA A 37 3.42 11.13 13.21
C ALA A 37 2.21 11.88 13.82
N ALA A 38 1.96 13.14 13.45
CA ALA A 38 0.85 13.90 14.04
C ALA A 38 0.20 14.89 13.06
N ALA A 39 -0.15 14.44 11.85
CA ALA A 39 -1.25 15.09 11.15
C ALA A 39 -2.53 14.75 11.95
N PRO A 40 -3.44 15.70 12.23
CA PRO A 40 -4.73 15.34 12.80
C PRO A 40 -5.34 14.35 11.83
N THR A 41 -5.47 13.09 12.25
CA THR A 41 -6.14 12.07 11.44
C THR A 41 -7.47 12.67 10.98
N ALA A 42 -7.88 12.43 9.73
CA ALA A 42 -9.12 12.96 9.17
C ALA A 42 -10.31 12.84 10.16
N ARG A 43 -10.28 11.82 11.04
CA ARG A 43 -11.15 11.63 12.20
C ARG A 43 -11.22 12.81 13.18
N THR A 44 -10.10 13.43 13.56
CA THR A 44 -10.04 14.60 14.45
C THR A 44 -10.65 15.83 13.79
N ALA A 45 -10.36 16.01 12.49
CA ALA A 45 -10.95 17.09 11.70
C ALA A 45 -12.47 16.91 11.55
N VAL A 46 -12.94 15.70 11.20
CA VAL A 46 -14.36 15.38 11.08
C VAL A 46 -15.09 15.51 12.44
N ALA A 47 -14.49 15.04 13.54
CA ALA A 47 -15.06 15.19 14.87
C ALA A 47 -15.12 16.66 15.32
N SER A 48 -14.11 17.48 14.98
CA SER A 48 -14.12 18.92 15.26
C SER A 48 -15.19 19.66 14.45
N VAL A 49 -15.40 19.28 13.19
CA VAL A 49 -16.42 19.87 12.31
C VAL A 49 -17.83 19.48 12.76
N ALA A 50 -18.05 18.22 13.13
CA ALA A 50 -19.33 17.76 13.68
C ALA A 50 -19.66 18.46 15.01
N LYS A 51 -18.68 18.63 15.89
CA LYS A 51 -18.85 19.36 17.16
C LYS A 51 -19.11 20.84 16.93
N ALA A 52 -18.41 21.48 15.98
CA ALA A 52 -18.66 22.87 15.61
C ALA A 52 -20.07 23.05 15.00
N ALA A 53 -20.52 22.12 14.14
CA ALA A 53 -21.86 22.14 13.55
C ALA A 53 -22.97 22.01 14.60
N SER A 54 -22.76 21.22 15.66
CA SER A 54 -23.72 21.06 16.76
C SER A 54 -23.87 22.30 17.67
N SER A 55 -22.95 23.27 17.55
CA SER A 55 -22.94 24.49 18.37
C SER A 55 -23.57 25.73 17.70
N LEU A 56 -24.05 25.60 16.46
CA LEU A 56 -24.64 26.72 15.72
C LEU A 56 -26.15 26.87 16.00
N PRO A 57 -26.68 28.11 16.10
CA PRO A 57 -28.10 28.36 16.35
C PRO A 57 -28.95 27.89 15.16
N ALA A 58 -30.03 27.16 15.46
CA ALA A 58 -30.94 26.61 14.46
C ALA A 58 -31.70 27.72 13.72
N ASN A 59 -31.33 27.97 12.46
CA ASN A 59 -32.07 28.85 11.54
C ASN A 59 -32.59 28.00 10.36
N PRO A 60 -33.91 28.00 10.04
CA PRO A 60 -34.54 27.06 9.10
C PRO A 60 -34.02 27.12 7.64
N GLY A 61 -33.41 28.23 7.23
CA GLY A 61 -32.80 28.37 5.90
C GLY A 61 -31.37 27.81 5.82
N THR A 62 -30.65 27.84 6.93
CA THR A 62 -29.25 27.38 7.03
C THR A 62 -29.17 25.88 7.34
N SER A 63 -30.19 25.33 8.01
CA SER A 63 -30.26 23.91 8.39
C SER A 63 -30.28 22.94 7.20
N ARG A 64 -30.91 23.30 6.07
CA ARG A 64 -30.92 22.46 4.86
C ARG A 64 -29.56 22.38 4.16
N GLY A 65 -28.83 23.50 4.05
CA GLY A 65 -27.48 23.52 3.48
C GLY A 65 -26.45 22.80 4.37
N PHE A 66 -26.59 22.95 5.70
CA PHE A 66 -25.77 22.21 6.67
C PHE A 66 -26.09 20.71 6.71
N ALA A 67 -27.35 20.31 6.58
CA ALA A 67 -27.72 18.89 6.52
C ALA A 67 -27.20 18.20 5.25
N ALA A 68 -27.27 18.87 4.09
CA ALA A 68 -26.72 18.35 2.84
C ALA A 68 -25.19 18.22 2.89
N SER A 69 -24.49 19.23 3.45
CA SER A 69 -23.02 19.16 3.63
C SER A 69 -22.59 18.18 4.74
N ALA A 70 -23.38 18.01 5.79
CA ALA A 70 -23.14 16.97 6.80
C ALA A 70 -23.32 15.55 6.21
N GLY A 71 -24.30 15.37 5.32
CA GLY A 71 -24.50 14.13 4.56
C GLY A 71 -23.30 13.79 3.68
N THR A 72 -22.78 14.75 2.92
CA THR A 72 -21.61 14.53 2.06
C THR A 72 -20.33 14.28 2.86
N ILE A 73 -20.14 14.94 4.00
CA ILE A 73 -19.01 14.69 4.90
C ILE A 73 -19.09 13.30 5.54
N ALA A 74 -20.28 12.87 5.97
CA ALA A 74 -20.48 11.54 6.53
C ALA A 74 -20.26 10.43 5.49
N GLU A 75 -20.72 10.64 4.26
CA GLU A 75 -20.49 9.72 3.15
C GLU A 75 -19.00 9.64 2.77
N ALA A 76 -18.30 10.78 2.72
CA ALA A 76 -16.85 10.82 2.50
C ALA A 76 -16.09 10.13 3.65
N ALA A 77 -16.50 10.34 4.90
CA ALA A 77 -15.91 9.67 6.05
C ALA A 77 -16.11 8.15 6.00
N SER A 78 -17.32 7.69 5.66
CA SER A 78 -17.64 6.26 5.47
C SER A 78 -16.83 5.65 4.32
N ALA A 79 -16.68 6.38 3.21
CA ALA A 79 -15.86 5.93 2.07
C ALA A 79 -14.39 5.79 2.45
N LEU A 80 -13.84 6.71 3.26
CA LEU A 80 -12.48 6.63 3.79
C LEU A 80 -12.33 5.47 4.78
N GLU A 81 -13.32 5.23 5.63
CA GLU A 81 -13.31 4.09 6.56
C GLU A 81 -13.30 2.73 5.86
N GLN A 82 -13.75 2.66 4.61
CA GLN A 82 -13.71 1.45 3.78
C GLN A 82 -12.36 1.23 3.07
N GLN A 83 -11.48 2.23 3.05
CA GLN A 83 -10.17 2.17 2.39
C GLN A 83 -9.06 1.68 3.33
N TYR A 84 -8.10 0.96 2.77
CA TYR A 84 -6.86 0.65 3.49
C TYR A 84 -6.03 1.91 3.71
N ALA A 85 -5.19 1.93 4.75
CA ALA A 85 -4.26 3.02 4.97
C ALA A 85 -3.35 3.24 3.73
N THR A 86 -3.10 4.49 3.33
CA THR A 86 -2.31 4.83 2.13
C THR A 86 -0.95 4.11 2.06
N PRO A 87 -0.17 3.97 3.16
CA PRO A 87 1.08 3.20 3.11
C PRO A 87 0.87 1.72 2.75
N LEU A 88 -0.23 1.09 3.20
CA LEU A 88 -0.57 -0.28 2.82
C LEU A 88 -0.97 -0.38 1.34
N GLN A 89 -1.63 0.63 0.80
CA GLN A 89 -1.97 0.69 -0.63
C GLN A 89 -0.70 0.80 -1.47
N ALA A 90 0.19 1.74 -1.14
CA ALA A 90 1.46 1.93 -1.84
C ALA A 90 2.33 0.67 -1.82
N LEU A 91 2.52 0.06 -0.63
CA LEU A 91 3.27 -1.19 -0.51
C LEU A 91 2.63 -2.34 -1.28
N HIS A 92 1.29 -2.40 -1.36
CA HIS A 92 0.61 -3.43 -2.15
C HIS A 92 1.00 -3.29 -3.62
N TRP A 93 0.87 -2.10 -4.18
CA TRP A 93 1.12 -1.86 -5.60
C TRP A 93 2.60 -1.99 -5.97
N LEU A 94 3.50 -1.53 -5.10
CA LEU A 94 4.95 -1.73 -5.30
C LEU A 94 5.32 -3.22 -5.30
N ILE A 95 4.77 -4.01 -4.38
CA ILE A 95 5.00 -5.45 -4.33
C ILE A 95 4.33 -6.14 -5.51
N ALA A 96 3.10 -5.78 -5.86
CA ALA A 96 2.39 -6.37 -6.99
C ALA A 96 3.15 -6.13 -8.30
N GLY A 97 3.58 -4.89 -8.57
CA GLY A 97 4.40 -4.54 -9.73
C GLY A 97 5.76 -5.23 -9.70
N GLY A 98 6.43 -5.26 -8.55
CA GLY A 98 7.68 -5.98 -8.37
C GLY A 98 7.56 -7.48 -8.66
N THR A 99 6.53 -8.13 -8.11
CA THR A 99 6.23 -9.56 -8.33
C THR A 99 5.95 -9.85 -9.79
N VAL A 100 5.08 -9.08 -10.46
CA VAL A 100 4.83 -9.22 -11.90
C VAL A 100 6.11 -9.04 -12.71
N GLY A 101 6.93 -8.04 -12.37
CA GLY A 101 8.25 -7.83 -13.00
C GLY A 101 9.19 -9.01 -12.80
N THR A 102 9.26 -9.59 -11.60
CA THR A 102 10.09 -10.78 -11.35
C THR A 102 9.65 -11.98 -12.17
N PHE A 103 8.33 -12.20 -12.32
CA PHE A 103 7.81 -13.27 -13.18
C PHE A 103 8.13 -13.01 -14.65
N ALA A 104 7.91 -11.79 -15.13
CA ALA A 104 8.24 -11.44 -16.51
C ALA A 104 9.73 -11.71 -16.82
N PHE A 105 10.65 -11.26 -15.96
CA PHE A 105 12.08 -11.46 -16.20
C PHE A 105 12.51 -12.92 -16.13
N VAL A 106 11.97 -13.74 -15.20
CA VAL A 106 12.34 -15.16 -15.18
C VAL A 106 11.79 -15.89 -16.41
N GLN A 107 10.57 -15.59 -16.85
CA GLN A 107 10.00 -16.21 -18.05
C GLN A 107 10.76 -15.80 -19.31
N LEU A 108 11.13 -14.52 -19.44
CA LEU A 108 12.02 -14.08 -20.52
C LEU A 108 13.36 -14.84 -20.48
N ALA A 109 14.01 -14.92 -19.32
CA ALA A 109 15.28 -15.64 -19.17
C ALA A 109 15.18 -17.14 -19.49
N MET A 110 14.05 -17.78 -19.20
CA MET A 110 13.84 -19.21 -19.45
C MET A 110 13.52 -19.50 -20.91
N ASN A 111 12.89 -18.57 -21.63
CA ASN A 111 12.51 -18.75 -23.03
C ASN A 111 13.59 -18.32 -24.03
N LEU A 112 14.66 -17.65 -23.59
CA LEU A 112 15.78 -17.31 -24.47
C LEU A 112 16.57 -18.56 -24.90
N PRO A 113 17.00 -18.62 -26.18
CA PRO A 113 17.98 -19.57 -26.69
C PRO A 113 19.28 -19.63 -25.87
N LYS A 114 19.96 -20.79 -25.89
CA LYS A 114 21.16 -21.04 -25.07
C LYS A 114 22.36 -20.18 -25.47
N ASP A 115 22.44 -19.79 -26.74
CA ASP A 115 23.45 -18.90 -27.32
C ASP A 115 23.32 -17.44 -26.84
N GLN A 116 22.16 -17.06 -26.28
CA GLN A 116 21.91 -15.73 -25.70
C GLN A 116 22.23 -15.65 -24.19
N ALA A 117 23.36 -16.23 -23.79
CA ALA A 117 23.74 -16.37 -22.37
C ALA A 117 23.87 -15.03 -21.62
N ALA A 118 24.38 -13.99 -22.28
CA ALA A 118 24.53 -12.66 -21.68
C ALA A 118 23.18 -12.03 -21.33
N GLU A 119 22.22 -12.11 -22.24
CA GLU A 119 20.88 -11.56 -22.02
C GLU A 119 20.10 -12.35 -20.96
N LYS A 120 20.23 -13.67 -20.98
CA LYS A 120 19.71 -14.53 -19.91
C LYS A 120 20.27 -14.14 -18.54
N GLY A 121 21.58 -13.88 -18.47
CA GLY A 121 22.24 -13.38 -17.26
C GLY A 121 21.65 -12.04 -16.78
N ARG A 122 21.41 -11.11 -17.71
CA ARG A 122 20.78 -9.81 -17.43
C ARG A 122 19.38 -9.96 -16.85
N PHE A 123 18.50 -10.75 -17.47
CA PHE A 123 17.16 -10.96 -16.95
C PHE A 123 17.15 -11.70 -15.60
N MET A 124 18.03 -12.68 -15.41
CA MET A 124 18.17 -13.33 -14.10
C MET A 124 18.70 -12.39 -13.00
N MET A 125 19.57 -11.44 -13.36
CA MET A 125 20.03 -10.40 -12.44
C MET A 125 18.88 -9.46 -12.06
N LEU A 126 18.05 -9.03 -13.02
CA LEU A 126 16.86 -8.21 -12.75
C LEU A 126 15.82 -8.96 -11.90
N HIS A 127 15.53 -10.22 -12.21
CA HIS A 127 14.64 -11.07 -11.42
C HIS A 127 15.09 -11.15 -9.95
N LYS A 128 16.37 -11.43 -9.71
CA LYS A 128 16.92 -11.54 -8.34
C LYS A 128 16.90 -10.19 -7.62
N SER A 129 17.26 -9.11 -8.32
CA SER A 129 17.30 -7.76 -7.76
C SER A 129 15.91 -7.29 -7.33
N LEU A 130 14.91 -7.43 -8.21
CA LEU A 130 13.52 -7.13 -7.88
C LEU A 130 12.98 -8.05 -6.78
N GLY A 131 13.35 -9.33 -6.77
CA GLY A 131 12.98 -10.26 -5.69
C GLY A 131 13.49 -9.80 -4.33
N LEU A 132 14.69 -9.23 -4.26
CA LEU A 132 15.23 -8.63 -3.04
C LEU A 132 14.51 -7.34 -2.65
N CYS A 133 14.13 -6.49 -3.61
CA CYS A 133 13.28 -5.34 -3.32
C CYS A 133 11.92 -5.77 -2.75
N VAL A 134 11.28 -6.77 -3.35
CA VAL A 134 10.02 -7.33 -2.85
C VAL A 134 10.19 -7.87 -1.43
N LEU A 135 11.28 -8.60 -1.15
CA LEU A 135 11.59 -9.05 0.22
C LEU A 135 11.63 -7.89 1.21
N GLY A 136 12.36 -6.83 0.86
CA GLY A 136 12.50 -5.64 1.69
C GLY A 136 11.17 -4.90 1.92
N LEU A 137 10.30 -4.84 0.91
CA LEU A 137 8.98 -4.22 0.99
C LEU A 137 7.95 -5.09 1.73
N THR A 138 8.09 -6.41 1.68
CA THR A 138 7.22 -7.35 2.38
C THR A 138 7.27 -7.17 3.89
N ILE A 139 8.44 -6.87 4.46
CA ILE A 139 8.61 -6.66 5.92
C ILE A 139 7.73 -5.52 6.45
N PRO A 140 7.85 -4.26 5.99
CA PRO A 140 6.99 -3.17 6.45
C PRO A 140 5.53 -3.40 6.07
N ARG A 141 5.24 -4.11 4.97
CA ARG A 141 3.86 -4.46 4.62
C ARG A 141 3.22 -5.37 5.66
N LEU A 142 3.92 -6.41 6.11
CA LEU A 142 3.45 -7.31 7.15
C LEU A 142 3.31 -6.57 8.48
N ALA A 143 4.28 -5.75 8.85
CA ALA A 143 4.22 -4.94 10.07
C ALA A 143 2.98 -4.02 10.06
N LEU A 144 2.78 -3.25 8.98
CA LEU A 144 1.63 -2.36 8.85
C LEU A 144 0.30 -3.12 8.79
N ARG A 145 0.27 -4.31 8.19
CA ARG A 145 -0.94 -5.15 8.16
C ARG A 145 -1.37 -5.56 9.57
N LEU A 146 -0.42 -5.75 10.47
CA LEU A 146 -0.68 -6.16 11.85
C LEU A 146 -0.99 -4.96 12.78
N THR A 147 -0.45 -3.78 12.48
CA THR A 147 -0.60 -2.59 13.35
C THR A 147 -1.70 -1.63 12.91
N THR A 148 -2.20 -1.71 11.68
CA THR A 148 -3.23 -0.79 11.16
C THR A 148 -4.62 -1.42 11.16
N LYS A 149 -5.65 -0.57 11.33
CA LYS A 149 -7.05 -0.99 11.25
C LYS A 149 -7.36 -1.47 9.82
N ILE A 150 -7.90 -2.68 9.72
CA ILE A 150 -8.33 -3.26 8.45
C ILE A 150 -9.80 -2.91 8.21
N PRO A 151 -10.18 -2.42 7.02
CA PRO A 151 -11.58 -2.08 6.78
C PRO A 151 -12.45 -3.33 6.74
N ALA A 152 -13.74 -3.18 7.03
CA ALA A 152 -14.69 -4.29 7.14
C ALA A 152 -14.70 -5.21 5.90
N ALA A 153 -15.06 -6.48 6.09
CA ALA A 153 -15.21 -7.42 4.99
C ALA A 153 -16.26 -6.90 3.98
N VAL A 154 -16.04 -7.18 2.69
CA VAL A 154 -17.05 -6.90 1.67
C VAL A 154 -18.26 -7.81 1.92
N PRO A 155 -19.50 -7.31 1.83
CA PRO A 155 -20.68 -8.15 1.93
C PRO A 155 -20.66 -9.27 0.90
N GLY A 156 -20.97 -10.49 1.34
CA GLY A 156 -20.96 -11.68 0.49
C GLY A 156 -21.40 -12.92 1.28
N SER A 157 -21.61 -14.02 0.56
CA SER A 157 -21.91 -15.33 1.13
C SER A 157 -20.81 -15.81 2.09
N LYS A 158 -21.16 -16.72 3.00
CA LYS A 158 -20.17 -17.33 3.93
C LYS A 158 -19.00 -17.98 3.16
N ALA A 159 -19.30 -18.63 2.04
CA ALA A 159 -18.30 -19.25 1.18
C ALA A 159 -17.31 -18.24 0.61
N GLU A 160 -17.78 -17.09 0.12
CA GLU A 160 -16.91 -16.01 -0.38
C GLU A 160 -16.02 -15.42 0.70
N GLN A 161 -16.56 -15.24 1.92
CA GLN A 161 -15.77 -14.73 3.05
C GLN A 161 -14.64 -15.70 3.44
N ILE A 162 -14.94 -17.01 3.51
CA ILE A 162 -13.93 -18.05 3.80
C ILE A 162 -12.90 -18.10 2.68
N ALA A 163 -13.34 -18.09 1.42
CA ALA A 163 -12.44 -18.09 0.26
C ALA A 163 -11.52 -16.87 0.25
N ALA A 164 -12.04 -15.68 0.58
CA ALA A 164 -11.24 -14.47 0.71
C ALA A 164 -10.22 -14.56 1.85
N GLN A 165 -10.60 -15.11 3.01
CA GLN A 165 -9.68 -15.28 4.14
C GLN A 165 -8.55 -16.26 3.80
N LEU A 166 -8.88 -17.43 3.26
CA LEU A 166 -7.90 -18.44 2.84
C LEU A 166 -7.02 -17.93 1.70
N GLY A 167 -7.60 -17.26 0.71
CA GLY A 167 -6.87 -16.65 -0.40
C GLY A 167 -5.85 -15.62 0.08
N HIS A 168 -6.23 -14.75 1.02
CA HIS A 168 -5.27 -13.82 1.63
C HIS A 168 -4.18 -14.55 2.41
N LEU A 169 -4.53 -15.56 3.22
CA LEU A 169 -3.55 -16.34 3.99
C LEU A 169 -2.51 -17.00 3.07
N VAL A 170 -2.97 -17.66 2.01
CA VAL A 170 -2.10 -18.29 1.01
C VAL A 170 -1.23 -17.24 0.31
N MET A 171 -1.81 -16.12 -0.12
CA MET A 171 -1.06 -15.05 -0.77
C MET A 171 -0.02 -14.41 0.14
N TYR A 172 -0.30 -14.21 1.43
CA TYR A 172 0.70 -13.74 2.40
C TYR A 172 1.82 -14.76 2.60
N GLY A 173 1.47 -16.05 2.66
CA GLY A 173 2.43 -17.15 2.71
C GLY A 173 3.35 -17.15 1.49
N MET A 174 2.78 -17.11 0.28
CA MET A 174 3.53 -17.08 -0.98
C MET A 174 4.39 -15.82 -1.13
N MET A 175 3.80 -14.64 -0.90
CA MET A 175 4.49 -13.34 -0.94
C MET A 175 5.72 -13.30 -0.03
N THR A 176 5.71 -14.06 1.08
CA THR A 176 6.83 -14.10 2.03
C THR A 176 7.80 -15.24 1.71
N ALA A 177 7.29 -16.46 1.54
CA ALA A 177 8.12 -17.65 1.37
C ALA A 177 8.88 -17.66 0.03
N MET A 178 8.33 -17.05 -1.02
CA MET A 178 8.99 -16.91 -2.32
C MET A 178 10.29 -16.11 -2.24
N PRO A 179 10.28 -14.82 -1.85
CA PRO A 179 11.51 -14.05 -1.77
C PRO A 179 12.47 -14.56 -0.67
N VAL A 180 11.95 -15.09 0.44
CA VAL A 180 12.80 -15.68 1.50
C VAL A 180 13.56 -16.91 0.99
N SER A 181 12.89 -17.83 0.28
CA SER A 181 13.57 -18.99 -0.32
C SER A 181 14.59 -18.58 -1.38
N GLY A 182 14.28 -17.56 -2.18
CA GLY A 182 15.22 -16.99 -3.16
C GLY A 182 16.45 -16.36 -2.51
N PHE A 183 16.26 -15.64 -1.41
CA PHE A 183 17.34 -15.06 -0.61
C PHE A 183 18.24 -16.14 -0.02
N ILE A 184 17.67 -17.15 0.65
CA ILE A 184 18.43 -18.27 1.26
C ILE A 184 19.26 -18.99 0.19
N MET A 185 18.66 -19.25 -0.97
CA MET A 185 19.34 -19.87 -2.11
C MET A 185 20.57 -19.06 -2.56
N GLY A 186 20.43 -17.74 -2.71
CA GLY A 186 21.53 -16.87 -3.14
C GLY A 186 22.60 -16.69 -2.05
N TYR A 187 22.17 -16.44 -0.82
CA TYR A 187 23.03 -16.14 0.33
C TYR A 187 23.94 -17.33 0.68
N TYR A 188 23.40 -18.55 0.75
CA TYR A 188 24.18 -19.76 1.05
C TYR A 188 24.76 -20.43 -0.21
N GLY A 189 24.47 -19.89 -1.40
CA GLY A 189 24.92 -20.43 -2.68
C GLY A 189 26.41 -20.21 -2.98
N GLY A 190 27.09 -19.34 -2.24
CA GLY A 190 28.54 -19.09 -2.33
C GLY A 190 28.97 -18.14 -3.45
N ARG A 191 28.03 -17.54 -4.19
CA ARG A 191 28.32 -16.53 -5.24
C ARG A 191 27.85 -15.12 -4.88
N GLY A 192 27.26 -14.94 -3.69
CA GLY A 192 26.56 -13.71 -3.31
C GLY A 192 25.23 -13.54 -4.04
N LEU A 193 24.54 -12.44 -3.74
CA LEU A 193 23.28 -12.08 -4.36
C LEU A 193 23.48 -10.90 -5.32
N PRO A 194 23.20 -11.06 -6.63
CA PRO A 194 23.28 -9.95 -7.56
C PRO A 194 22.16 -8.94 -7.27
N PHE A 195 22.51 -7.65 -7.26
CA PHE A 195 21.62 -6.54 -6.96
C PHE A 195 21.96 -5.34 -7.86
N PHE A 196 21.22 -5.18 -8.95
CA PHE A 196 21.36 -4.08 -9.93
C PHE A 196 22.82 -3.79 -10.35
N GLY A 197 23.57 -4.84 -10.71
CA GLY A 197 24.98 -4.73 -11.12
C GLY A 197 26.00 -4.85 -9.97
N TYR A 198 25.56 -4.70 -8.73
CA TYR A 198 26.37 -4.98 -7.54
C TYR A 198 26.18 -6.42 -7.07
N THR A 199 27.07 -6.89 -6.18
CA THR A 199 26.92 -8.19 -5.52
C THR A 199 26.91 -8.00 -4.02
N ILE A 200 25.79 -8.36 -3.39
CA ILE A 200 25.67 -8.44 -1.94
C ILE A 200 26.45 -9.68 -1.49
N PRO A 201 27.40 -9.56 -0.54
CA PRO A 201 28.13 -10.70 -0.01
C PRO A 201 27.19 -11.79 0.53
N GLY A 202 27.49 -13.04 0.19
CA GLY A 202 26.80 -14.20 0.73
C GLY A 202 27.34 -14.60 2.12
N ALA A 203 26.88 -15.74 2.61
CA ALA A 203 27.43 -16.35 3.81
C ALA A 203 28.94 -16.64 3.66
N SER A 204 29.71 -16.45 4.74
CA SER A 204 31.14 -16.78 4.77
C SER A 204 31.40 -18.26 4.52
N LYS A 205 30.50 -19.13 5.00
CA LYS A 205 30.51 -20.57 4.73
C LYS A 205 29.35 -20.94 3.81
N ARG A 206 29.69 -21.50 2.64
CA ARG A 206 28.70 -22.04 1.69
C ARG A 206 28.01 -23.27 2.29
N ASP A 207 26.68 -23.33 2.17
CA ASP A 207 25.88 -24.52 2.44
C ASP A 207 25.08 -24.91 1.19
N GLY A 208 25.66 -25.82 0.40
CA GLY A 208 25.04 -26.30 -0.84
C GLY A 208 23.76 -27.12 -0.61
N LYS A 209 23.62 -27.80 0.54
CA LYS A 209 22.44 -28.61 0.84
C LYS A 209 21.25 -27.71 1.18
N LEU A 210 21.48 -26.65 1.97
CA LEU A 210 20.47 -25.65 2.25
C LEU A 210 20.09 -24.87 0.99
N ALA A 211 21.07 -24.39 0.21
CA ALA A 211 20.82 -23.68 -1.03
C ALA A 211 20.03 -24.53 -2.04
N GLY A 212 20.36 -25.82 -2.17
CA GLY A 212 19.62 -26.75 -3.03
C GLY A 212 18.17 -26.99 -2.60
N ARG A 213 17.92 -27.14 -1.30
CA ARG A 213 16.55 -27.23 -0.75
C ARG A 213 15.76 -25.94 -1.00
N ALA A 214 16.39 -24.79 -0.77
CA ALA A 214 15.80 -23.49 -1.01
C ALA A 214 15.45 -23.29 -2.49
N PHE A 215 16.31 -23.71 -3.42
CA PHE A 215 16.02 -23.70 -4.86
C PHE A 215 14.79 -24.56 -5.22
N LYS A 216 14.72 -25.80 -4.70
CA LYS A 216 13.58 -26.69 -4.94
C LYS A 216 12.27 -26.07 -4.44
N LEU A 217 12.29 -25.52 -3.23
CA LEU A 217 11.15 -24.82 -2.64
C LEU A 217 10.76 -23.58 -3.46
N HIS A 218 11.73 -22.74 -3.84
CA HIS A 218 11.50 -21.53 -4.62
C HIS A 218 10.87 -21.85 -5.99
N LYS A 219 11.37 -22.89 -6.67
CA LYS A 219 10.79 -23.34 -7.94
C LYS A 219 9.35 -23.85 -7.77
N GLN A 220 9.10 -24.64 -6.73
CA GLN A 220 7.77 -25.20 -6.46
C GLN A 220 6.77 -24.11 -6.08
N LEU A 221 7.15 -23.21 -5.16
CA LEU A 221 6.34 -22.06 -4.78
C LEU A 221 6.12 -21.13 -5.98
N GLY A 222 7.10 -20.95 -6.87
CA GLY A 222 6.98 -20.12 -8.06
C GLY A 222 5.87 -20.59 -8.98
N TRP A 223 5.79 -21.91 -9.22
CA TRP A 223 4.73 -22.52 -10.03
C TRP A 223 3.34 -22.28 -9.43
N TYR A 224 3.16 -22.48 -8.11
CA TYR A 224 1.87 -22.19 -7.47
C TYR A 224 1.56 -20.70 -7.46
N TYR A 225 2.56 -19.85 -7.23
CA TYR A 225 2.34 -18.41 -7.12
C TYR A 225 1.97 -17.80 -8.48
N GLU A 226 2.54 -18.30 -9.57
CA GLU A 226 2.17 -17.95 -10.95
C GLU A 226 0.69 -18.27 -11.25
N MET A 227 0.13 -19.32 -10.66
CA MET A 227 -1.30 -19.66 -10.79
C MET A 227 -2.21 -18.86 -9.85
N PHE A 228 -1.76 -18.61 -8.61
CA PHE A 228 -2.56 -17.91 -7.61
C PHE A 228 -2.72 -16.42 -7.88
N VAL A 229 -1.72 -15.77 -8.49
CA VAL A 229 -1.80 -14.34 -8.83
C VAL A 229 -2.98 -14.04 -9.79
N PRO A 230 -3.12 -14.73 -10.93
CA PRO A 230 -4.29 -14.58 -11.80
C PRO A 230 -5.61 -14.91 -11.10
N LEU A 231 -5.65 -15.94 -10.25
CA LEU A 231 -6.84 -16.28 -9.47
C LEU A 231 -7.23 -15.14 -8.53
N HIS A 232 -6.26 -14.54 -7.85
CA HIS A 232 -6.47 -13.39 -6.98
C HIS A 232 -7.02 -12.18 -7.75
N VAL A 233 -6.46 -11.88 -8.92
CA VAL A 233 -6.94 -10.80 -9.80
C VAL A 233 -8.34 -11.12 -10.36
N GLY A 234 -8.60 -12.37 -10.73
CA GLY A 234 -9.90 -12.84 -11.21
C GLY A 234 -11.00 -12.70 -10.14
N ALA A 235 -10.68 -12.98 -8.88
CA ALA A 235 -11.60 -12.72 -7.77
C ALA A 235 -11.96 -11.23 -7.67
N VAL A 236 -11.00 -10.33 -7.88
CA VAL A 236 -11.28 -8.88 -7.95
C VAL A 236 -12.24 -8.55 -9.09
N GLY A 237 -12.03 -9.13 -10.27
CA GLY A 237 -12.94 -8.98 -11.42
C GLY A 237 -14.36 -9.48 -11.12
N MET A 238 -14.49 -10.62 -10.45
CA MET A 238 -15.80 -11.19 -10.05
C MET A 238 -16.58 -10.24 -9.13
N HIS A 239 -15.91 -9.62 -8.17
CA HIS A 239 -16.54 -8.62 -7.31
C HIS A 239 -16.91 -7.35 -8.10
N ALA A 240 -16.08 -6.92 -9.05
CA ALA A 240 -16.41 -5.79 -9.93
C ALA A 240 -17.69 -6.06 -10.75
N ILE A 241 -17.84 -7.27 -11.29
CA ILE A 241 -19.06 -7.70 -12.01
C ILE A 241 -20.30 -7.69 -11.10
N LYS A 242 -20.12 -7.98 -9.80
CA LYS A 242 -21.18 -7.89 -8.78
C LYS A 242 -21.47 -6.46 -8.31
N GLY A 243 -20.89 -5.45 -8.95
CA GLY A 243 -21.03 -4.04 -8.56
C GLY A 243 -20.25 -3.65 -7.29
N GLN A 244 -19.34 -4.51 -6.83
CA GLN A 244 -18.55 -4.27 -5.62
C GLN A 244 -17.16 -3.72 -6.01
N ASN A 245 -16.94 -2.44 -5.73
CA ASN A 245 -15.69 -1.77 -6.13
C ASN A 245 -14.57 -1.95 -5.10
N ILE A 246 -14.01 -3.15 -5.01
CA ILE A 246 -12.90 -3.44 -4.06
C ILE A 246 -11.60 -2.72 -4.41
N MET A 247 -11.39 -2.39 -5.68
CA MET A 247 -10.20 -1.65 -6.14
C MET A 247 -10.13 -0.26 -5.51
N ARG A 248 -11.28 0.37 -5.28
CA ARG A 248 -11.37 1.65 -4.57
C ARG A 248 -10.81 1.58 -3.15
N ARG A 249 -10.88 0.41 -2.50
CA ARG A 249 -10.29 0.19 -1.16
C ARG A 249 -8.76 0.16 -1.19
N MET A 250 -8.17 -0.04 -2.35
CA MET A 250 -6.73 -0.05 -2.63
C MET A 250 -6.23 1.23 -3.31
N GLY A 251 -7.01 2.32 -3.26
CA GLY A 251 -6.60 3.63 -3.79
C GLY A 251 -6.76 3.81 -5.29
N VAL A 252 -7.34 2.83 -6.00
CA VAL A 252 -7.57 2.94 -7.43
C VAL A 252 -8.99 3.48 -7.66
N THR A 253 -9.08 4.74 -8.09
CA THR A 253 -10.35 5.43 -8.38
C THR A 253 -10.68 5.46 -9.88
N ALA A 254 -9.95 4.70 -10.71
CA ALA A 254 -9.95 4.84 -12.17
C ALA A 254 -11.19 4.31 -12.92
N PHE A 255 -12.20 3.74 -12.24
CA PHE A 255 -13.40 3.20 -12.87
C PHE A 255 -14.66 3.67 -12.12
N GLY A 256 -14.85 4.99 -12.09
CA GLY A 256 -16.04 5.66 -11.60
C GLY A 256 -16.87 6.20 -12.75
#